data_AF-A0A8D5FL86-F1
#
_entry.id   AF-A0A8D5FL86-F1
#
_cell.length_a   1.000
_cell.length_b   1.000
_cell.length_c   1.000
_cell.angle_alpha   90.00
_cell.angle_beta   90.00
_cell.angle_gamma   90.00
#
_symmetry.space_group_name_H-M   'P 1'
#
loop_
_entity.id
_entity.type
_entity.pdbx_description
1 polymer ?
#
loop_
_entity_poly.entity_id
_entity_poly.type
_entity_poly.pdbx_seq_one_letter_code
_entity_poly.pdbx_strand_id
1 'polypeptide(L)'
;MNNNASNLLKKINYIEAEIDIQKQILYSVSSTDKEEIEKILRVIAGKKDEIAELRNKIKVIDPDEYNRIKMFEKAVQDFRKLAAKTPFQSISSQNTDEPCILSLHNGSSINCLVKACDENGNWTIITFDGEIRQFKQSEVAEEPEPPVISH
;
A
#
# COMPACT_ATOMS: atom_id res chain seq x y z
N MET A 1 21.89 -3.80 0.86
CA MET A 1 21.02 -3.39 1.99
C MET A 1 21.82 -3.43 3.27
N ASN A 2 21.82 -2.35 4.04
CA ASN A 2 22.43 -2.33 5.37
C ASN A 2 21.61 -3.24 6.30
N ASN A 3 22.21 -4.27 6.90
CA ASN A 3 21.52 -5.23 7.78
C ASN A 3 20.75 -4.54 8.91
N ASN A 4 21.22 -3.35 9.33
CA ASN A 4 20.55 -2.54 10.34
C ASN A 4 19.25 -1.92 9.83
N ALA A 5 19.21 -1.40 8.59
CA ALA A 5 17.99 -0.84 8.01
C ALA A 5 16.93 -1.91 7.77
N SER A 6 17.34 -3.09 7.29
CA SER A 6 16.42 -4.24 7.12
C SER A 6 15.80 -4.68 8.44
N ASN A 7 16.57 -4.71 9.53
CA ASN A 7 16.04 -5.04 10.86
C ASN A 7 15.05 -3.99 11.39
N LEU A 8 15.33 -2.70 11.16
CA LEU A 8 14.39 -1.62 11.52
C LEU A 8 13.09 -1.71 10.72
N LEU A 9 13.16 -2.06 9.42
CA LEU A 9 11.99 -2.28 8.58
C LEU A 9 11.14 -3.45 9.06
N LYS A 10 11.76 -4.58 9.39
CA LYS A 10 11.04 -5.72 10.01
C LYS A 10 10.34 -5.28 11.29
N LYS A 11 11.00 -4.50 12.14
CA LYS A 11 10.40 -3.98 13.37
C LYS A 11 9.20 -3.06 13.08
N ILE A 12 9.31 -2.17 12.10
CA ILE A 12 8.19 -1.33 11.64
C ILE A 12 7.00 -2.21 11.22
N ASN A 13 7.23 -3.24 10.39
CA ASN A 13 6.17 -4.12 9.92
C ASN A 13 5.45 -4.85 11.07
N TYR A 14 6.18 -5.29 12.12
CA TYR A 14 5.55 -5.88 13.30
C TYR A 14 4.67 -4.87 14.05
N ILE A 15 5.15 -3.65 14.24
CA ILE A 15 4.36 -2.60 14.91
C ILE A 15 3.12 -2.22 14.08
N GLU A 16 3.24 -2.19 12.76
CA GLU A 16 2.10 -1.96 11.84
C GLU A 16 1.05 -3.06 11.95
N ALA A 17 1.46 -4.33 12.00
CA ALA A 17 0.55 -5.45 12.24
C ALA A 17 -0.15 -5.35 13.61
N GLU A 18 0.58 -4.95 14.66
CA GLU A 18 -0.02 -4.70 15.97
C GLU A 18 -1.01 -3.53 15.95
N ILE A 19 -0.72 -2.44 15.24
CA ILE A 19 -1.67 -1.33 15.04
C ILE A 19 -2.94 -1.83 14.36
N ASP A 20 -2.84 -2.69 13.35
CA ASP A 20 -4.01 -3.22 12.65
C ASP A 20 -4.86 -4.11 13.55
N ILE A 21 -4.24 -4.92 14.42
CA ILE A 21 -4.95 -5.65 15.48
C ILE A 21 -5.69 -4.68 16.41
N GLN A 22 -5.03 -3.59 16.86
CA GLN A 22 -5.67 -2.58 17.71
C GLN A 22 -6.86 -1.88 17.03
N LYS A 23 -6.79 -1.63 15.71
CA LYS A 23 -7.94 -1.09 14.95
C LYS A 23 -9.11 -2.08 14.91
N GLN A 24 -8.83 -3.38 14.73
CA GLN A 24 -9.87 -4.40 14.75
C GLN A 24 -10.55 -4.47 16.12
N ILE A 25 -9.76 -4.41 17.21
CA ILE A 25 -10.29 -4.31 18.57
C ILE A 25 -11.16 -3.06 18.70
N LEU A 26 -10.67 -1.90 18.26
CA LEU A 26 -11.43 -0.64 18.29
C LEU A 26 -12.80 -0.75 17.60
N TYR A 27 -12.88 -1.43 16.45
CA TYR A 27 -14.16 -1.65 15.76
C TYR A 27 -15.10 -2.62 16.49
N SER A 28 -14.58 -3.45 17.38
CA SER A 28 -15.37 -4.37 18.20
C SER A 28 -15.86 -3.78 19.53
N VAL A 29 -15.30 -2.64 19.96
CA VAL A 29 -15.67 -1.97 21.21
C VAL A 29 -17.01 -1.26 21.06
N SER A 30 -17.84 -1.29 22.11
CA SER A 30 -19.10 -0.55 22.15
C SER A 30 -18.84 0.96 22.01
N SER A 31 -19.60 1.63 21.15
CA SER A 31 -19.50 3.08 20.94
C SER A 31 -19.82 3.92 22.19
N THR A 32 -20.45 3.31 23.21
CA THR A 32 -20.74 3.96 24.50
C THR A 32 -19.57 3.86 25.48
N ASP A 33 -18.61 2.97 25.26
CA ASP A 33 -17.45 2.76 26.13
C ASP A 33 -16.28 3.67 25.71
N LYS A 34 -16.40 4.94 26.07
CA LYS A 34 -15.43 5.98 25.69
C LYS A 34 -14.05 5.76 26.31
N GLU A 35 -13.98 5.16 27.49
CA GLU A 35 -12.71 4.95 28.21
C GLU A 35 -11.86 3.90 27.50
N GLU A 36 -12.46 2.77 27.11
CA GLU A 36 -11.73 1.74 26.37
C GLU A 36 -11.36 2.22 24.95
N ILE A 37 -12.25 2.97 24.28
CA ILE A 37 -11.92 3.63 23.00
C ILE A 37 -10.69 4.54 23.14
N GLU A 38 -10.67 5.41 24.16
CA GLU A 38 -9.55 6.34 24.38
C GLU A 38 -8.24 5.60 24.66
N LYS A 39 -8.29 4.55 25.47
CA LYS A 39 -7.13 3.70 25.79
C LYS A 39 -6.55 3.05 24.53
N ILE A 40 -7.39 2.46 23.67
CA ILE A 40 -6.94 1.85 22.41
C ILE A 40 -6.33 2.90 21.48
N LEU A 41 -6.97 4.08 21.37
CA LEU A 41 -6.44 5.18 20.55
C LEU A 41 -5.07 5.67 21.04
N ARG A 42 -4.85 5.75 22.35
CA ARG A 42 -3.54 6.09 22.93
C ARG A 42 -2.47 5.04 22.59
N VAL A 43 -2.81 3.75 22.64
CA VAL A 43 -1.90 2.67 22.23
C VAL A 43 -1.54 2.80 20.75
N ILE A 44 -2.54 3.03 19.88
CA ILE A 44 -2.30 3.25 18.45
C ILE A 44 -1.40 4.47 18.21
N ALA A 45 -1.64 5.58 18.93
CA ALA A 45 -0.83 6.79 18.81
C ALA A 45 0.64 6.52 19.20
N GLY A 46 0.88 5.90 20.36
CA GLY A 46 2.24 5.57 20.81
C GLY A 46 2.99 4.65 19.84
N LYS A 47 2.31 3.68 19.23
CA LYS A 47 2.90 2.81 18.19
C LYS A 47 3.25 3.58 16.91
N LYS A 48 2.44 4.56 16.52
CA LYS A 48 2.74 5.44 15.38
C LYS A 48 3.97 6.31 15.64
N ASP A 49 4.12 6.80 16.87
CA ASP A 49 5.30 7.56 17.27
C ASP A 49 6.56 6.68 17.20
N GLU A 50 6.49 5.44 17.68
CA GLU A 50 7.60 4.49 17.56
C GLU A 50 8.00 4.22 16.09
N ILE A 51 7.02 4.05 15.19
CA ILE A 51 7.29 3.92 13.75
C ILE A 51 7.99 5.17 13.22
N ALA A 52 7.56 6.37 13.60
CA ALA A 52 8.18 7.62 13.17
C ALA A 52 9.65 7.72 13.61
N GLU A 53 9.95 7.31 14.84
CA GLU A 53 11.32 7.24 15.34
C GLU A 53 12.18 6.23 14.56
N LEU A 54 11.66 5.04 14.29
CA LEU A 54 12.36 4.01 13.51
C LEU A 54 12.66 4.50 12.08
N ARG A 55 11.71 5.20 11.45
CA ARG A 55 11.89 5.83 10.14
C ARG A 55 12.98 6.90 10.15
N ASN A 56 13.04 7.71 11.22
CA ASN A 56 14.12 8.69 11.38
C ASN A 56 15.48 8.01 11.54
N LYS A 57 15.55 6.87 12.24
CA LYS A 57 16.79 6.08 12.31
C LYS A 57 17.19 5.53 10.93
N ILE A 58 16.24 5.00 10.15
CA ILE A 58 16.48 4.56 8.77
C ILE A 58 17.03 5.72 7.93
N LYS A 59 16.42 6.91 8.00
CA LYS A 59 16.90 8.11 7.28
C LYS A 59 18.38 8.42 7.53
N VAL A 60 18.87 8.19 8.75
CA VAL A 60 20.27 8.45 9.10
C VAL A 60 21.20 7.35 8.59
N ILE A 61 20.81 6.08 8.69
CA ILE A 61 21.68 4.94 8.36
C ILE A 61 21.60 4.48 6.90
N ASP A 62 20.50 4.80 6.21
CA ASP A 62 20.19 4.44 4.83
C ASP A 62 19.20 5.46 4.22
N PRO A 63 19.70 6.67 3.84
CA PRO A 63 18.86 7.74 3.30
C PRO A 63 18.14 7.36 2.01
N ASP A 64 18.77 6.52 1.18
CA ASP A 64 18.20 6.10 -0.10
C ASP A 64 17.00 5.18 0.12
N GLU A 65 17.12 4.20 1.03
CA GLU A 65 15.99 3.35 1.41
C GLU A 65 14.87 4.18 2.06
N TYR A 66 15.20 5.15 2.91
CA TYR A 66 14.19 6.08 3.47
C TYR A 66 13.44 6.86 2.38
N ASN A 67 14.15 7.39 1.39
CA ASN A 67 13.55 8.12 0.28
C ASN A 67 12.66 7.21 -0.57
N ARG A 68 13.12 5.98 -0.81
CA ARG A 68 12.37 4.95 -1.53
C ARG A 68 11.06 4.60 -0.82
N ILE A 69 11.09 4.41 0.50
CA ILE A 69 9.88 4.20 1.32
C ILE A 69 8.92 5.38 1.16
N LYS A 70 9.40 6.61 1.35
CA LYS A 70 8.56 7.82 1.22
C LYS A 70 7.90 7.95 -0.14
N MET A 71 8.62 7.61 -1.19
CA MET A 71 8.12 7.63 -2.56
C MET A 71 6.96 6.65 -2.72
N PHE A 72 7.09 5.41 -2.24
CA PHE A 72 6.00 4.43 -2.29
C PHE A 72 4.83 4.81 -1.39
N GLU A 73 5.07 5.36 -0.20
CA GLU A 73 3.99 5.86 0.67
C GLU A 73 3.15 6.93 -0.03
N LYS A 74 3.82 7.85 -0.73
CA LYS A 74 3.14 8.86 -1.54
C LYS A 74 2.34 8.22 -2.67
N ALA A 75 2.92 7.26 -3.39
CA ALA A 75 2.23 6.52 -4.45
C ALA A 75 0.98 5.80 -3.92
N VAL A 76 1.07 5.12 -2.77
CA VAL A 76 -0.08 4.45 -2.14
C VAL A 76 -1.14 5.47 -1.72
N GLN A 77 -0.75 6.61 -1.15
CA GLN A 77 -1.69 7.67 -0.78
C GLN A 77 -2.43 8.24 -1.99
N ASP A 78 -1.70 8.54 -3.06
CA ASP A 78 -2.27 9.10 -4.28
C ASP A 78 -3.15 8.06 -4.99
N PHE A 79 -2.77 6.78 -4.96
CA PHE A 79 -3.60 5.67 -5.43
C PHE A 79 -4.91 5.54 -4.64
N ARG A 80 -4.87 5.66 -3.30
CA ARG A 80 -6.08 5.68 -2.46
C ARG A 80 -6.99 6.87 -2.76
N LYS A 81 -6.43 8.05 -3.05
CA LYS A 81 -7.23 9.22 -3.47
C LYS A 81 -7.91 8.98 -4.82
N LEU A 82 -7.26 8.26 -5.74
CA LEU A 82 -7.87 7.85 -7.00
C LEU A 82 -9.01 6.86 -6.76
N ALA A 83 -8.78 5.82 -5.96
CA ALA A 83 -9.81 4.83 -5.60
C ALA A 83 -11.05 5.45 -4.93
N ALA A 84 -10.88 6.52 -4.16
CA ALA A 84 -11.98 7.24 -3.53
C ALA A 84 -12.83 8.06 -4.51
N LYS A 85 -12.27 8.45 -5.67
CA LYS A 85 -12.97 9.19 -6.73
C LYS A 85 -13.54 8.28 -7.80
N THR A 86 -12.83 7.21 -8.11
CA THR A 86 -13.15 6.26 -9.16
C THR A 86 -12.91 4.85 -8.61
N PRO A 87 -13.99 4.12 -8.28
CA PRO A 87 -13.87 2.76 -7.79
C PRO A 87 -13.16 1.86 -8.80
N PHE A 88 -12.29 1.00 -8.29
CA PHE A 88 -11.66 -0.03 -9.10
C PHE A 88 -12.51 -1.30 -9.08
N GLN A 89 -12.74 -1.89 -10.25
CA GLN A 89 -13.45 -3.16 -10.40
C GLN A 89 -12.52 -4.37 -10.24
N SER A 90 -11.23 -4.20 -10.51
CA SER A 90 -10.20 -5.22 -10.29
C SER A 90 -8.91 -4.59 -9.79
N ILE A 91 -8.20 -5.32 -8.91
CA ILE A 91 -6.90 -4.94 -8.38
C ILE A 91 -6.04 -6.20 -8.30
N SER A 92 -4.84 -6.12 -8.86
CA SER A 92 -3.80 -7.15 -8.83
C SER A 92 -2.53 -6.51 -8.27
N SER A 93 -1.85 -7.23 -7.37
CA SER A 93 -0.56 -6.83 -6.82
C SER A 93 0.51 -7.85 -7.15
N GLN A 94 1.75 -7.42 -7.17
CA GLN A 94 2.88 -8.33 -7.23
C GLN A 94 2.84 -9.23 -5.99
N ASN A 95 2.78 -10.54 -6.22
CA ASN A 95 2.91 -11.56 -5.18
C ASN A 95 4.20 -12.36 -5.40
N THR A 96 4.54 -13.24 -4.46
CA THR A 96 5.75 -14.07 -4.52
C THR A 96 5.80 -15.00 -5.74
N ASP A 97 4.63 -15.39 -6.24
CA ASP A 97 4.49 -16.42 -7.28
C ASP A 97 4.16 -15.83 -8.65
N GLU A 98 3.66 -14.59 -8.73
CA GLU A 98 3.23 -13.96 -9.97
C GLU A 98 3.72 -12.50 -10.08
N PRO A 99 4.47 -12.16 -11.15
CA PRO A 99 4.90 -10.79 -11.38
C PRO A 99 3.70 -9.93 -11.82
N CYS A 100 3.58 -8.71 -11.26
CA CYS A 100 2.65 -7.72 -11.79
C CYS A 100 3.25 -7.11 -13.05
N ILE A 101 2.61 -7.38 -14.19
CA ILE A 101 2.96 -6.84 -15.50
C ILE A 101 1.69 -6.30 -16.14
N LEU A 102 1.76 -5.12 -16.76
CA LEU A 102 0.72 -4.55 -17.61
C LEU A 102 1.20 -4.54 -19.06
N SER A 103 0.50 -5.25 -19.94
CA SER A 103 0.79 -5.36 -21.36
C SER A 103 0.02 -4.31 -22.15
N LEU A 104 0.71 -3.61 -23.04
CA LEU A 104 0.14 -2.55 -23.87
C LEU A 104 -0.02 -3.02 -25.31
N HIS A 105 -0.98 -2.42 -26.03
CA HIS A 105 -1.26 -2.79 -27.44
C HIS A 105 -0.10 -2.51 -28.40
N ASN A 106 0.83 -1.64 -28.03
CA ASN A 106 2.04 -1.36 -28.81
C ASN A 106 3.12 -2.47 -28.68
N GLY A 107 2.83 -3.56 -27.96
CA GLY A 107 3.75 -4.66 -27.72
C GLY A 107 4.75 -4.44 -26.58
N SER A 108 4.68 -3.30 -25.89
CA SER A 108 5.46 -3.06 -24.67
C SER A 108 4.75 -3.60 -23.43
N SER A 109 5.52 -3.87 -22.39
CA SER A 109 5.01 -4.27 -21.08
C SER A 109 5.65 -3.44 -19.97
N ILE A 110 4.89 -3.20 -18.92
CA ILE A 110 5.32 -2.39 -17.78
C ILE A 110 5.24 -3.23 -16.52
N ASN A 111 6.40 -3.38 -15.87
CA ASN A 111 6.50 -3.99 -14.56
C ASN A 111 5.90 -3.09 -13.48
N CYS A 112 5.00 -3.65 -12.68
CA CYS A 112 4.28 -2.95 -11.63
C CYS A 112 4.42 -3.64 -10.27
N LEU A 113 4.07 -2.89 -9.23
CA LEU A 113 3.79 -3.42 -7.89
C LEU A 113 2.30 -3.67 -7.71
N VAL A 114 1.47 -2.81 -8.29
CA VAL A 114 0.02 -2.89 -8.27
C VAL A 114 -0.50 -2.45 -9.63
N LYS A 115 -1.51 -3.13 -10.16
CA LYS A 115 -2.34 -2.69 -11.28
C LYS A 115 -3.81 -2.79 -10.89
N ALA A 116 -4.60 -1.79 -11.27
CA ALA A 116 -6.03 -1.79 -11.03
C ALA A 116 -6.77 -1.23 -12.23
N CYS A 117 -7.94 -1.80 -12.51
CA CYS A 117 -8.82 -1.38 -13.58
C CYS A 117 -10.07 -0.73 -12.98
N ASP A 118 -10.47 0.42 -13.51
CA ASP A 118 -11.71 1.09 -13.14
C ASP A 118 -12.92 0.60 -13.96
N GLU A 119 -14.12 1.06 -13.59
CA GLU A 119 -15.37 0.71 -14.28
C GLU A 119 -15.42 1.17 -15.75
N ASN A 120 -14.58 2.12 -16.15
CA ASN A 120 -14.47 2.60 -17.53
C ASN A 120 -13.42 1.81 -18.33
N GLY A 121 -12.79 0.79 -17.73
CA GLY A 121 -11.72 0.02 -18.35
C GLY A 121 -10.35 0.71 -18.34
N ASN A 122 -10.19 1.85 -17.65
CA ASN A 122 -8.89 2.50 -17.52
C ASN A 122 -8.06 1.81 -16.44
N TRP A 123 -6.77 1.72 -16.70
CA TRP A 123 -5.81 1.08 -15.82
C TRP A 123 -4.98 2.11 -15.06
N THR A 124 -4.81 1.89 -13.76
CA THR A 124 -3.87 2.63 -12.92
C THR A 124 -2.86 1.65 -12.35
N ILE A 125 -1.57 1.96 -12.48
CA ILE A 125 -0.48 1.14 -11.95
C ILE A 125 0.40 1.94 -11.00
N ILE A 126 1.05 1.23 -10.07
CA ILE A 126 2.22 1.72 -9.32
C ILE A 126 3.44 0.96 -9.87
N THR A 127 4.45 1.67 -10.37
CA THR A 127 5.69 1.05 -10.88
C THR A 127 6.67 0.68 -9.77
N PHE A 128 7.73 -0.06 -10.09
CA PHE A 128 8.85 -0.32 -9.16
C PHE A 128 9.63 0.93 -8.74
N ASP A 129 9.46 2.02 -9.48
CA ASP A 129 10.01 3.34 -9.16
C ASP A 129 9.01 4.19 -8.37
N GLY A 130 7.91 3.61 -7.89
CA GLY A 130 6.91 4.31 -7.08
C GLY A 130 6.16 5.41 -7.83
N GLU A 131 6.13 5.35 -9.17
CA GLU A 131 5.32 6.25 -9.97
C GLU A 131 3.91 5.70 -10.15
N ILE A 132 2.91 6.58 -10.07
CA ILE A 132 1.56 6.25 -10.54
C ILE A 132 1.48 6.57 -12.02
N ARG A 133 1.07 5.59 -12.83
CA ARG A 133 0.77 5.78 -14.25
C ARG A 133 -0.65 5.34 -14.54
N GLN A 134 -1.31 6.06 -15.44
CA GLN A 134 -2.67 5.78 -15.86
C GLN A 134 -2.69 5.55 -17.37
N PHE A 135 -3.45 4.54 -17.79
CA PHE A 135 -3.61 4.12 -19.18
C PHE A 135 -5.08 3.99 -19.48
N LYS A 136 -5.49 4.43 -20.66
CA LYS A 136 -6.85 4.20 -21.16
C LYS A 136 -7.01 2.74 -21.55
N GLN A 137 -8.25 2.26 -21.54
CA GLN A 137 -8.59 0.92 -22.03
C GLN A 137 -7.98 0.64 -23.41
N SER A 138 -8.05 1.61 -24.32
CA SER A 138 -7.52 1.50 -25.69
C SER A 138 -6.00 1.36 -25.80
N GLU A 139 -5.26 1.56 -24.71
CA GLU A 139 -3.79 1.45 -24.67
C GLU A 139 -3.33 0.10 -24.12
N VAL A 140 -4.21 -0.61 -23.40
CA VAL A 140 -3.89 -1.81 -22.62
C VAL A 140 -4.41 -3.05 -23.35
N ALA A 141 -3.54 -4.05 -23.54
CA ALA A 141 -3.85 -5.28 -24.24
C ALA A 141 -4.43 -6.38 -23.33
N GLU A 142 -4.74 -6.05 -22.08
CA GLU A 142 -5.24 -6.97 -21.06
C GLU A 142 -6.67 -6.62 -20.66
N GLU A 143 -7.46 -7.66 -20.38
CA GLU A 143 -8.77 -7.52 -19.78
C GLU A 143 -8.68 -7.62 -18.25
N PRO A 144 -9.53 -6.88 -17.51
CA PRO A 144 -9.54 -6.96 -16.06
C PRO A 144 -9.94 -8.37 -15.61
N GLU A 145 -9.13 -8.96 -14.73
CA GLU A 145 -9.51 -10.23 -14.09
C GLU A 145 -10.80 -10.03 -13.28
N PRO A 146 -11.75 -10.97 -13.35
CA PRO A 146 -12.97 -10.90 -12.55
C PRO A 146 -12.60 -10.90 -11.06
N PRO A 147 -13.36 -10.17 -10.22
CA PRO A 147 -13.06 -10.11 -8.79
C PRO A 147 -13.09 -11.53 -8.21
N VAL A 148 -11.99 -11.92 -7.54
CA VAL A 148 -11.92 -13.19 -6.81
C VAL A 148 -12.90 -13.09 -5.64
N ILE A 149 -14.07 -13.70 -5.78
CA ILE A 149 -15.05 -13.82 -4.69
C ILE A 149 -14.51 -14.87 -3.72
N SER A 150 -13.80 -14.44 -2.68
CA SER A 150 -13.49 -15.30 -1.54
C SER A 150 -14.77 -15.53 -0.74
N HIS A 151 -15.32 -16.75 -0.80
CA HIS A 151 -16.42 -17.22 0.05
C HIS A 151 -15.97 -17.52 1.47
#